data_AF-A0AA96XLM4-F1
#
_entry.id   AF-A0AA96XLM4-F1
#
_cell.length_a   1.000
_cell.length_b   1.000
_cell.length_c   1.000
_cell.angle_alpha   90.00
_cell.angle_beta   90.00
_cell.angle_gamma   90.00
#
_symmetry.space_group_name_H-M   'P 1'
#
loop_
_entity.id
_entity.type
_entity.pdbx_description
1 polymer ?
#
loop_
_entity_poly.entity_id
_entity_poly.type
_entity_poly.pdbx_seq_one_letter_code
_entity_poly.pdbx_strand_id
1 'polypeptide(L)'
;MTLRRFALLVGSSEGGEGRERLRYAGSDALAMSRVLGELGGVAVADRVLLLEADRKGLLGALERMRVLVEAAAADGVRSELVLYYSGHSDAEGLLPRGERLTYAALKQGLGAVPVDVRIAILDSCGSGAVTRFKGGVHRPGFLMDAASQVRGHAYLASSSADEVAQESDTIGASFFTHFLVTGLRGAADASGDGRVTLHEAYQFAFHETLARTERSQGGPQHAAYDIQLAGSGDLVLTDLRTSRVRLTVAEDVQGRLFVRDWGNQLVAELQKPAGRRRRWGWRRGAIRSCWSVPRSGSRRS
;
A
#
# COMPACT_ATOMS: atom_id res chain seq x y z
N MET A 1 1.34 -16.92 -18.13
CA MET A 1 2.42 -16.95 -17.12
C MET A 1 1.77 -16.84 -15.75
N THR A 2 2.08 -17.78 -14.85
CA THR A 2 1.51 -17.83 -13.51
C THR A 2 2.26 -16.85 -12.61
N LEU A 3 1.54 -16.10 -11.78
CA LEU A 3 2.11 -15.16 -10.81
C LEU A 3 2.01 -15.78 -9.42
N ARG A 4 3.11 -15.77 -8.67
CA ARG A 4 3.11 -16.07 -7.23
C ARG A 4 3.61 -14.85 -6.46
N ARG A 5 2.80 -14.39 -5.51
CA ARG A 5 3.11 -13.21 -4.72
C ARG A 5 3.33 -13.58 -3.27
N PHE A 6 4.36 -12.99 -2.70
CA PHE A 6 4.76 -13.09 -1.32
C PHE A 6 4.57 -11.74 -0.65
N ALA A 7 4.22 -11.72 0.64
CA ALA A 7 4.05 -10.47 1.36
C ALA A 7 4.66 -10.53 2.77
N LEU A 8 5.45 -9.50 3.08
CA LEU A 8 5.96 -9.20 4.41
C LEU A 8 5.27 -7.92 4.90
N LEU A 9 4.46 -8.04 5.94
CA LEU A 9 3.65 -6.96 6.50
C LEU A 9 4.15 -6.67 7.91
N VAL A 10 4.49 -5.42 8.18
CA VAL A 10 5.19 -5.03 9.41
C VAL A 10 4.53 -3.80 10.00
N GLY A 11 4.13 -3.90 11.26
CA GLY A 11 3.71 -2.77 12.08
C GLY A 11 4.65 -2.63 13.29
N SER A 12 5.10 -1.42 13.59
CA SER A 12 5.86 -1.10 14.80
C SER A 12 5.40 0.24 15.37
N SER A 13 4.80 0.22 16.55
CA SER A 13 4.23 1.42 17.15
C SER A 13 5.23 2.25 17.95
N GLU A 14 6.30 1.65 18.48
CA GLU A 14 7.30 2.35 19.29
C GLU A 14 8.45 2.89 18.42
N GLY A 15 8.78 4.19 18.58
CA GLY A 15 9.83 4.87 17.82
C GLY A 15 11.13 5.13 18.60
N GLY A 16 11.19 4.73 19.87
CA GLY A 16 12.30 5.06 20.77
C GLY A 16 12.07 6.35 21.54
N GLU A 17 13.14 6.81 22.21
CA GLU A 17 13.09 7.95 23.13
C GLU A 17 12.64 9.25 22.42
N GLY A 18 11.79 10.03 23.10
CA GLY A 18 11.29 11.31 22.59
C GLY A 18 10.23 11.21 21.49
N ARG A 19 9.76 10.01 21.14
CA ARG A 19 8.70 9.80 20.14
C ARG A 19 7.44 9.24 20.78
N GLU A 20 6.30 9.83 20.46
CA GLU A 20 5.00 9.30 20.87
C GLU A 20 4.73 7.96 20.18
N ARG A 21 4.11 7.04 20.92
CA ARG A 21 3.72 5.74 20.39
C ARG A 21 2.59 5.89 19.36
N LEU A 22 2.77 5.32 18.18
CA LEU A 22 1.74 5.26 17.13
C LEU A 22 0.59 4.33 17.54
N ARG A 23 -0.64 4.73 17.24
CA ARG A 23 -1.84 3.99 17.64
C ARG A 23 -2.24 2.95 16.62
N TYR A 24 -1.92 3.17 15.34
CA TYR A 24 -2.54 2.41 14.24
C TYR A 24 -1.56 1.60 13.37
N ALA A 25 -0.25 1.71 13.60
CA ALA A 25 0.75 0.94 12.84
C ALA A 25 0.44 -0.58 12.75
N GLY A 26 0.00 -1.19 13.86
CA GLY A 26 -0.40 -2.60 13.87
C GLY A 26 -1.69 -2.89 13.09
N SER A 27 -2.72 -2.05 13.24
CA SER A 27 -3.99 -2.20 12.52
C SER A 27 -3.84 -1.96 11.02
N ASP A 28 -2.94 -1.07 10.64
CA ASP A 28 -2.62 -0.73 9.26
C ASP A 28 -1.93 -1.91 8.56
N ALA A 29 -0.94 -2.54 9.21
CA ALA A 29 -0.31 -3.77 8.72
C ALA A 29 -1.32 -4.93 8.58
N LEU A 30 -2.27 -5.05 9.52
CA LEU A 30 -3.36 -6.02 9.45
C LEU A 30 -4.31 -5.73 8.26
N ALA A 31 -4.70 -4.47 8.04
CA ALA A 31 -5.59 -4.07 6.96
C ALA A 31 -4.95 -4.36 5.58
N MET A 32 -3.67 -4.03 5.42
CA MET A 32 -2.90 -4.36 4.23
C MET A 32 -2.78 -5.87 4.02
N SER A 33 -2.48 -6.63 5.07
CA SER A 33 -2.41 -8.10 5.02
C SER A 33 -3.74 -8.72 4.54
N ARG A 34 -4.87 -8.18 5.02
CA ARG A 34 -6.21 -8.64 4.62
C ARG A 34 -6.48 -8.36 3.14
N VAL A 35 -6.27 -7.14 2.65
CA VAL A 35 -6.60 -6.80 1.26
C VAL A 35 -5.73 -7.58 0.26
N LEU A 36 -4.44 -7.78 0.57
CA LEU A 36 -3.55 -8.60 -0.26
C LEU A 36 -3.94 -10.08 -0.27
N GLY A 37 -4.42 -10.61 0.85
CA GLY A 37 -4.96 -11.98 0.90
C GLY A 37 -6.31 -12.14 0.19
N GLU A 38 -7.18 -11.13 0.26
CA GLU A 38 -8.53 -11.18 -0.32
C GLU A 38 -8.57 -10.91 -1.82
N LEU A 39 -7.78 -9.93 -2.29
CA LEU A 39 -7.85 -9.40 -3.65
C LEU A 39 -6.49 -9.39 -4.36
N GLY A 40 -5.40 -9.45 -3.60
CA GLY A 40 -4.03 -9.42 -4.13
C GLY A 40 -3.44 -10.78 -4.47
N GLY A 41 -4.20 -11.87 -4.28
CA GLY A 41 -3.77 -13.23 -4.63
C GLY A 41 -2.62 -13.78 -3.78
N VAL A 42 -2.33 -13.18 -2.61
CA VAL A 42 -1.25 -13.65 -1.74
C VAL A 42 -1.76 -14.78 -0.85
N ALA A 43 -1.20 -15.99 -1.05
CA ALA A 43 -1.58 -17.16 -0.26
C ALA A 43 -1.22 -16.99 1.22
N VAL A 44 -1.97 -17.67 2.10
CA VAL A 44 -1.70 -17.62 3.56
C VAL A 44 -0.29 -18.08 3.89
N ALA A 45 0.21 -19.12 3.21
CA ALA A 45 1.56 -19.64 3.39
C ALA A 45 2.66 -18.70 2.90
N ASP A 46 2.34 -17.78 1.98
CA ASP A 46 3.28 -16.82 1.38
C ASP A 46 3.21 -15.44 2.08
N ARG A 47 2.52 -15.35 3.23
CA ARG A 47 2.33 -14.13 4.03
C ARG A 47 3.01 -14.23 5.38
N VAL A 48 3.85 -13.25 5.68
CA VAL A 48 4.44 -13.05 7.00
C VAL A 48 3.96 -11.71 7.56
N LEU A 49 3.32 -11.73 8.72
CA LEU A 49 2.88 -10.53 9.45
C LEU A 49 3.65 -10.42 10.76
N LEU A 50 4.29 -9.29 10.99
CA LEU A 50 4.92 -8.95 12.26
C LEU A 50 4.27 -7.70 12.85
N LEU A 51 3.79 -7.82 14.09
CA LEU A 51 3.26 -6.71 14.87
C LEU A 51 4.25 -6.41 15.99
N GLU A 52 4.47 -5.12 16.25
CA GLU A 52 5.47 -4.63 17.20
C GLU A 52 6.87 -5.18 16.90
N ALA A 53 7.22 -5.23 15.62
CA ALA A 53 8.52 -5.73 15.16
C ALA A 53 9.65 -4.82 15.65
N ASP A 54 10.71 -5.42 16.20
CA ASP A 54 12.00 -4.76 16.38
C ASP A 54 12.88 -4.95 15.13
N ARG A 55 14.08 -4.35 15.15
CA ARG A 55 15.04 -4.45 14.04
C ARG A 55 15.44 -5.90 13.75
N LYS A 56 15.69 -6.70 14.80
CA LYS A 56 16.10 -8.11 14.65
C LYS A 56 14.99 -8.95 14.02
N GLY A 57 13.76 -8.75 14.45
CA GLY A 57 12.56 -9.41 13.95
C GLY A 57 12.31 -9.07 12.49
N LEU A 58 12.50 -7.80 12.10
CA LEU A 58 12.38 -7.38 10.69
C LEU A 58 13.44 -8.02 9.80
N LEU A 59 14.71 -8.04 10.22
CA LEU A 59 15.78 -8.72 9.47
C LEU A 59 15.55 -10.24 9.39
N GLY A 60 15.16 -10.87 10.48
CA GLY A 60 14.82 -12.30 10.50
C GLY A 60 13.59 -12.63 9.65
N ALA A 61 12.65 -11.68 9.49
CA ALA A 61 11.52 -11.85 8.59
C ALA A 61 11.91 -11.78 7.11
N LEU A 62 12.81 -10.86 6.74
CA LEU A 62 13.38 -10.81 5.38
C LEU A 62 14.10 -12.12 5.03
N GLU A 63 14.87 -12.66 5.97
CA GLU A 63 15.52 -13.97 5.79
C GLU A 63 14.51 -15.11 5.66
N ARG A 64 13.43 -15.10 6.46
CA ARG A 64 12.32 -16.04 6.28
C ARG A 64 11.69 -15.92 4.89
N MET A 65 11.50 -14.70 4.39
CA MET A 65 10.98 -14.50 3.04
C MET A 65 11.91 -15.07 1.97
N ARG A 66 13.23 -14.89 2.12
CA ARG A 66 14.24 -15.49 1.24
C ARG A 66 14.05 -17.01 1.14
N VAL A 67 13.99 -17.67 2.30
CA VAL A 67 13.81 -19.14 2.37
C VAL A 67 12.47 -19.58 1.76
N LEU A 68 11.37 -18.86 2.03
CA LEU A 68 10.05 -19.17 1.46
C LEU A 68 10.05 -19.06 -0.07
N VAL A 69 10.65 -18.00 -0.62
CA VAL A 69 10.73 -17.77 -2.06
C VAL A 69 11.60 -18.83 -2.73
N GLU A 70 12.74 -19.16 -2.15
CA GLU A 70 13.63 -20.21 -2.68
C GLU A 70 12.95 -21.58 -2.71
N ALA A 71 12.26 -21.95 -1.64
CA ALA A 71 11.51 -23.20 -1.58
C ALA A 71 10.32 -23.25 -2.56
N ALA A 72 9.84 -22.08 -2.99
CA ALA A 72 8.72 -21.92 -3.89
C ALA A 72 9.11 -21.70 -5.35
N ALA A 73 10.42 -21.68 -5.65
CA ALA A 73 10.93 -21.43 -6.99
C ALA A 73 10.43 -22.48 -7.98
N ALA A 74 9.87 -22.02 -9.09
CA ALA A 74 9.34 -22.87 -10.14
C ALA A 74 9.51 -22.18 -11.50
N ASP A 75 9.91 -22.96 -12.50
CA ASP A 75 10.10 -22.43 -13.86
C ASP A 75 8.79 -21.87 -14.44
N GLY A 76 8.89 -20.74 -15.13
CA GLY A 76 7.74 -20.08 -15.77
C GLY A 76 6.76 -19.40 -14.80
N VAL A 77 7.05 -19.38 -13.49
CA VAL A 77 6.29 -18.62 -12.49
C VAL A 77 7.01 -17.32 -12.19
N ARG A 78 6.34 -16.18 -12.45
CA ARG A 78 6.85 -14.87 -12.03
C ARG A 78 6.60 -14.73 -10.53
N SER A 79 7.62 -14.26 -9.81
CA SER A 79 7.59 -14.08 -8.36
C SER A 79 7.64 -12.62 -7.96
N GLU A 80 6.85 -12.24 -6.97
CA GLU A 80 6.82 -10.86 -6.44
C GLU A 80 6.89 -10.84 -4.93
N LEU A 81 7.63 -9.89 -4.37
CA LEU A 81 7.62 -9.60 -2.94
C LEU A 81 7.00 -8.22 -2.70
N VAL A 82 5.96 -8.17 -1.85
CA VAL A 82 5.43 -6.93 -1.29
C VAL A 82 5.89 -6.79 0.16
N LEU A 83 6.76 -5.83 0.44
CA LEU A 83 7.01 -5.33 1.79
C LEU A 83 6.06 -4.17 2.07
N TYR A 84 5.38 -4.23 3.20
CA TYR A 84 4.66 -3.10 3.77
C TYR A 84 5.18 -2.87 5.19
N TYR A 85 5.55 -1.63 5.50
CA TYR A 85 5.97 -1.20 6.83
C TYR A 85 5.13 0.00 7.26
N SER A 86 4.55 -0.06 8.45
CA SER A 86 3.97 1.09 9.14
C SER A 86 4.66 1.28 10.48
N GLY A 87 5.14 2.49 10.75
CA GLY A 87 5.88 2.78 11.97
C GLY A 87 6.68 4.07 11.89
N HIS A 88 7.61 4.26 12.82
CA HIS A 88 8.51 5.42 12.77
C HIS A 88 9.66 5.22 11.78
N SER A 89 10.12 6.32 11.21
CA SER A 89 11.35 6.44 10.44
C SER A 89 11.91 7.85 10.56
N ASP A 90 13.09 8.05 9.99
CA ASP A 90 13.69 9.35 9.75
C ASP A 90 14.45 9.34 8.41
N ALA A 91 15.35 10.32 8.23
CA ALA A 91 16.14 10.48 7.01
C ALA A 91 17.09 9.31 6.71
N GLU A 92 17.51 8.55 7.72
CA GLU A 92 18.51 7.48 7.56
C GLU A 92 17.88 6.08 7.47
N GLY A 93 16.68 5.89 8.04
CA GLY A 93 16.03 4.59 7.99
C GLY A 93 14.76 4.44 8.81
N LEU A 94 14.32 3.19 8.91
CA LEU A 94 13.20 2.78 9.75
C LEU A 94 13.64 2.70 11.21
N LEU A 95 12.72 2.94 12.14
CA LEU A 95 12.95 2.90 13.58
C LEU A 95 12.02 1.88 14.28
N PRO A 96 12.00 0.59 13.88
CA PRO A 96 11.24 -0.44 14.57
C PRO A 96 11.66 -0.54 16.04
N ARG A 97 10.72 -0.27 16.96
CA ARG A 97 10.97 -0.17 18.41
C ARG A 97 12.11 0.78 18.79
N GLY A 98 12.34 1.82 18.00
CA GLY A 98 13.43 2.77 18.20
C GLY A 98 14.82 2.27 17.78
N GLU A 99 14.94 1.05 17.26
CA GLU A 99 16.19 0.56 16.70
C GLU A 99 16.30 0.94 15.22
N ARG A 100 17.40 1.58 14.83
CA ARG A 100 17.62 1.99 13.44
C ARG A 100 17.91 0.80 12.51
N LEU A 101 17.09 0.66 11.48
CA LEU A 101 17.37 -0.11 10.26
C LEU A 101 17.56 0.87 9.10
N THR A 102 18.80 1.03 8.63
CA THR A 102 19.10 1.99 7.55
C THR A 102 18.42 1.60 6.25
N TYR A 103 18.09 2.57 5.40
CA TYR A 103 17.52 2.30 4.07
C TYR A 103 18.47 1.46 3.20
N ALA A 104 19.79 1.60 3.38
CA ALA A 104 20.78 0.77 2.70
C ALA A 104 20.67 -0.70 3.12
N ALA A 105 20.59 -0.98 4.43
CA ALA A 105 20.41 -2.34 4.94
C ALA A 105 19.06 -2.93 4.53
N LEU A 106 17.99 -2.12 4.53
CA LEU A 106 16.68 -2.54 4.03
C LEU A 106 16.72 -2.92 2.55
N LYS A 107 17.33 -2.09 1.70
CA LYS A 107 17.51 -2.35 0.26
C LYS A 107 18.35 -3.61 0.03
N GLN A 108 19.41 -3.80 0.79
CA GLN A 108 20.25 -5.01 0.73
C GLN A 108 19.44 -6.26 1.11
N GLY A 109 18.69 -6.22 2.21
CA GLY A 109 17.86 -7.34 2.65
C GLY A 109 16.76 -7.69 1.66
N LEU A 110 16.09 -6.69 1.08
CA LEU A 110 15.13 -6.89 -0.02
C LEU A 110 15.80 -7.46 -1.28
N GLY A 111 16.98 -6.96 -1.63
CA GLY A 111 17.75 -7.44 -2.78
C GLY A 111 18.14 -8.91 -2.67
N ALA A 112 18.39 -9.40 -1.46
CA ALA A 112 18.76 -10.79 -1.20
C ALA A 112 17.61 -11.81 -1.38
N VAL A 113 16.35 -11.37 -1.35
CA VAL A 113 15.19 -12.26 -1.60
C VAL A 113 15.04 -12.47 -3.12
N PRO A 114 15.15 -13.70 -3.66
CA PRO A 114 15.27 -13.92 -5.11
C PRO A 114 13.92 -13.88 -5.84
N VAL A 115 13.33 -12.69 -5.95
CA VAL A 115 12.10 -12.44 -6.73
C VAL A 115 12.33 -11.60 -7.98
N ASP A 116 11.41 -11.68 -8.95
CA ASP A 116 11.45 -10.86 -10.17
C ASP A 116 11.13 -9.38 -9.89
N VAL A 117 10.13 -9.12 -9.04
CA VAL A 117 9.70 -7.75 -8.67
C VAL A 117 9.62 -7.58 -7.17
N ARG A 118 10.17 -6.46 -6.68
CA ARG A 118 10.11 -6.03 -5.28
C ARG A 118 9.30 -4.76 -5.15
N ILE A 119 8.28 -4.77 -4.32
CA ILE A 119 7.46 -3.60 -4.01
C ILE A 119 7.64 -3.34 -2.53
N ALA A 120 8.10 -2.15 -2.17
CA ALA A 120 8.21 -1.72 -0.78
C ALA A 120 7.34 -0.48 -0.56
N ILE A 121 6.42 -0.58 0.39
CA ILE A 121 5.46 0.46 0.77
C ILE A 121 5.77 0.83 2.21
N LEU A 122 6.26 2.05 2.42
CA LEU A 122 6.71 2.57 3.70
C LEU A 122 5.74 3.67 4.14
N ASP A 123 4.95 3.37 5.15
CA ASP A 123 4.03 4.30 5.78
C ASP A 123 4.66 4.89 7.05
N SER A 124 5.55 5.86 6.85
CA SER A 124 6.36 6.43 7.92
C SER A 124 6.91 7.81 7.56
N CYS A 125 7.12 8.69 8.56
CA CYS A 125 7.59 10.06 8.36
C CYS A 125 9.01 10.11 7.80
N GLY A 126 9.28 10.94 6.79
CA GLY A 126 10.62 11.05 6.20
C GLY A 126 11.00 9.88 5.27
N SER A 127 10.07 8.97 4.99
CA SER A 127 10.28 7.81 4.10
C SER A 127 10.63 8.21 2.66
N GLY A 128 10.30 9.43 2.23
CA GLY A 128 10.77 10.00 0.97
C GLY A 128 12.30 10.08 0.83
N ALA A 129 13.08 9.95 1.91
CA ALA A 129 14.54 9.83 1.80
C ALA A 129 14.95 8.54 1.06
N VAL A 130 14.17 7.45 1.14
CA VAL A 130 14.44 6.19 0.44
C VAL A 130 14.51 6.37 -1.08
N THR A 131 13.74 7.33 -1.62
CA THR A 131 13.64 7.64 -3.05
C THR A 131 14.69 8.65 -3.53
N ARG A 132 15.20 9.54 -2.65
CA ARG A 132 16.18 10.60 -3.00
C ARG A 132 17.65 10.13 -3.16
N PHE A 133 18.02 8.92 -2.74
CA PHE A 133 19.42 8.43 -2.70
C PHE A 133 20.13 8.14 -4.05
N LYS A 134 19.77 8.80 -5.17
CA LYS A 134 20.45 8.57 -6.46
C LYS A 134 21.67 9.49 -6.66
N GLY A 135 22.84 8.95 -6.33
CA GLY A 135 24.15 9.35 -6.88
C GLY A 135 24.61 8.47 -8.05
N GLY A 136 23.68 7.81 -8.76
CA GLY A 136 24.00 6.85 -9.83
C GLY A 136 23.47 7.32 -11.20
N VAL A 137 24.35 7.35 -12.19
CA VAL A 137 24.08 7.76 -13.57
C VAL A 137 22.94 6.94 -14.19
N HIS A 138 21.93 7.63 -14.72
CA HIS A 138 20.85 7.08 -15.53
C HIS A 138 21.44 6.33 -16.73
N ARG A 139 21.48 4.99 -16.69
CA ARG A 139 21.83 4.18 -17.86
C ARG A 139 20.54 3.84 -18.61
N PRO A 140 20.39 4.22 -19.90
CA PRO A 140 19.26 3.79 -20.71
C PRO A 140 19.21 2.26 -20.72
N GLY A 141 18.03 1.69 -20.49
CA GLY A 141 17.79 0.26 -20.56
C GLY A 141 18.13 -0.23 -21.97
N PHE A 142 19.16 -1.08 -22.07
CA PHE A 142 19.51 -1.76 -23.30
C PHE A 142 18.35 -2.69 -23.66
N LEU A 143 17.84 -2.59 -24.89
CA LEU A 143 16.83 -3.49 -25.43
C LEU A 143 17.40 -4.91 -25.42
N MET A 144 16.89 -5.75 -24.52
CA MET A 144 17.06 -7.21 -24.60
C MET A 144 15.69 -7.86 -24.78
N ASP A 145 15.66 -8.70 -25.80
CA ASP A 145 14.56 -9.42 -26.45
C ASP A 145 13.31 -9.80 -25.63
N ALA A 146 12.16 -9.45 -26.23
CA ALA A 146 10.94 -10.25 -26.44
C ALA A 146 10.49 -11.33 -25.42
N ALA A 147 10.70 -11.11 -24.12
CA ALA A 147 9.86 -11.66 -23.07
C ALA A 147 9.39 -10.52 -22.16
N SER A 148 8.09 -10.20 -22.21
CA SER A 148 7.41 -9.08 -21.54
C SER A 148 7.36 -9.19 -20.00
N GLN A 149 8.46 -9.55 -19.35
CA GLN A 149 8.51 -9.75 -17.91
C GLN A 149 9.00 -8.49 -17.22
N VAL A 150 8.09 -7.82 -16.49
CA VAL A 150 8.45 -6.72 -15.60
C VAL A 150 9.40 -7.27 -14.52
N ARG A 151 10.58 -6.67 -14.40
CA ARG A 151 11.58 -6.94 -13.36
C ARG A 151 12.01 -5.63 -12.70
N GLY A 152 12.45 -5.70 -11.45
CA GLY A 152 13.04 -4.55 -10.75
C GLY A 152 12.36 -4.24 -9.42
N HIS A 153 12.25 -2.95 -9.09
CA HIS A 153 11.70 -2.51 -7.81
C HIS A 153 10.81 -1.27 -7.92
N ALA A 154 9.86 -1.17 -6.98
CA ALA A 154 9.06 0.03 -6.75
C ALA A 154 9.06 0.37 -5.25
N TYR A 155 9.31 1.64 -4.93
CA TYR A 155 9.30 2.17 -3.56
C TYR A 155 8.22 3.25 -3.42
N LEU A 156 7.28 3.04 -2.51
CA LEU A 156 6.19 3.95 -2.18
C LEU A 156 6.40 4.43 -0.76
N ALA A 157 6.34 5.73 -0.55
CA ALA A 157 6.52 6.39 0.74
C ALA A 157 5.29 7.25 1.02
N SER A 158 4.70 7.15 2.21
CA SER A 158 3.47 7.87 2.54
C SER A 158 3.66 9.37 2.72
N SER A 159 4.89 9.84 2.95
CA SER A 159 5.23 11.26 3.00
C SER A 159 6.53 11.57 2.27
N SER A 160 6.65 12.82 1.81
CA SER A 160 7.91 13.37 1.36
C SER A 160 8.89 13.45 2.53
N ALA A 161 10.18 13.57 2.21
CA ALA A 161 11.24 13.52 3.20
C ALA A 161 11.19 14.65 4.25
N ASP A 162 10.48 15.74 3.93
CA ASP A 162 10.38 16.95 4.76
C ASP A 162 8.95 17.09 5.38
N GLU A 163 8.08 16.08 5.23
CA GLU A 163 6.70 16.06 5.72
C GLU A 163 6.42 14.91 6.69
N VAL A 164 5.50 15.16 7.61
CA VAL A 164 5.06 14.22 8.66
C VAL A 164 3.94 13.32 8.10
N ALA A 165 4.09 12.00 8.26
CA ALA A 165 3.02 11.05 8.04
C ALA A 165 2.02 11.10 9.21
N GLN A 166 0.73 11.28 8.91
CA GLN A 166 -0.30 11.53 9.93
C GLN A 166 -1.23 10.32 10.17
N GLU A 167 -1.59 10.11 11.44
CA GLU A 167 -2.63 9.17 11.90
C GLU A 167 -3.93 9.91 12.26
N SER A 168 -5.08 9.23 12.14
CA SER A 168 -6.38 9.81 12.49
C SER A 168 -7.22 8.90 13.38
N ASP A 169 -7.59 9.39 14.56
CA ASP A 169 -8.50 8.68 15.47
C ASP A 169 -9.90 8.49 14.88
N THR A 170 -10.35 9.41 14.01
CA THR A 170 -11.67 9.33 13.37
C THR A 170 -11.74 8.23 12.30
N ILE A 171 -10.61 8.00 11.61
CA ILE A 171 -10.48 6.96 10.59
C ILE A 171 -10.05 5.63 11.23
N GLY A 172 -9.30 5.68 12.34
CA GLY A 172 -8.72 4.52 13.01
C GLY A 172 -7.53 3.94 12.26
N ALA A 173 -6.79 4.77 11.51
CA ALA A 173 -5.68 4.38 10.63
C ALA A 173 -4.81 5.60 10.27
N SER A 174 -3.64 5.36 9.67
CA SER A 174 -2.96 6.41 8.90
C SER A 174 -3.77 6.82 7.66
N PHE A 175 -3.70 8.09 7.26
CA PHE A 175 -4.44 8.55 6.07
C PHE A 175 -4.00 7.81 4.80
N PHE A 176 -2.69 7.69 4.59
CA PHE A 176 -2.16 7.04 3.40
C PHE A 176 -2.55 5.56 3.34
N THR A 177 -2.39 4.81 4.43
CA THR A 177 -2.75 3.39 4.43
C THR A 177 -4.25 3.20 4.27
N HIS A 178 -5.08 4.03 4.90
CA HIS A 178 -6.53 3.98 4.73
C HIS A 178 -6.93 4.12 3.25
N PHE A 179 -6.42 5.15 2.56
CA PHE A 179 -6.77 5.38 1.17
C PHE A 179 -6.11 4.38 0.22
N LEU A 180 -4.90 3.91 0.52
CA LEU A 180 -4.27 2.84 -0.24
C LEU A 180 -5.08 1.55 -0.17
N VAL A 181 -5.49 1.12 1.02
CA VAL A 181 -6.35 -0.07 1.21
C VAL A 181 -7.69 0.12 0.51
N THR A 182 -8.30 1.31 0.60
CA THR A 182 -9.54 1.64 -0.11
C THR A 182 -9.36 1.55 -1.63
N GLY A 183 -8.24 2.08 -2.13
CA GLY A 183 -7.84 2.00 -3.53
C GLY A 183 -7.74 0.55 -4.02
N LEU A 184 -7.00 -0.28 -3.28
CA LEU A 184 -6.82 -1.72 -3.54
C LEU A 184 -8.12 -2.54 -3.44
N ARG A 185 -9.15 -2.02 -2.74
CA ARG A 185 -10.50 -2.62 -2.77
C ARG A 185 -11.29 -2.26 -4.02
N GLY A 186 -10.76 -1.43 -4.91
CA GLY A 186 -11.34 -1.08 -6.20
C GLY A 186 -11.73 0.39 -6.34
N ALA A 187 -11.53 1.22 -5.32
CA ALA A 187 -11.77 2.65 -5.44
C ALA A 187 -10.80 3.32 -6.44
N ALA A 188 -9.61 2.73 -6.60
CA ALA A 188 -8.57 3.20 -7.50
C ALA A 188 -8.71 2.69 -8.95
N ASP A 189 -9.66 1.78 -9.25
CA ASP A 189 -9.89 1.25 -10.61
C ASP A 189 -10.41 2.38 -11.54
N ALA A 190 -9.48 3.17 -12.07
CA ALA A 190 -9.75 4.34 -12.88
C ALA A 190 -10.08 3.93 -14.32
N SER A 191 -9.42 2.87 -14.80
CA SER A 191 -9.63 2.26 -16.10
C SER A 191 -10.98 1.54 -16.23
N GLY A 192 -11.52 1.01 -15.14
CA GLY A 192 -12.78 0.27 -15.10
C GLY A 192 -12.67 -1.20 -15.53
N ASP A 193 -11.45 -1.74 -15.62
CA ASP A 193 -11.19 -3.10 -16.09
C ASP A 193 -11.32 -4.18 -14.99
N GLY A 194 -11.61 -3.74 -13.75
CA GLY A 194 -11.76 -4.60 -12.58
C GLY A 194 -10.43 -5.03 -11.95
N ARG A 195 -9.32 -4.42 -12.36
CA ARG A 195 -7.99 -4.57 -11.76
C ARG A 195 -7.58 -3.22 -11.16
N VAL A 196 -6.66 -3.28 -10.20
CA VAL A 196 -6.02 -2.07 -9.68
C VAL A 196 -4.52 -2.25 -9.81
N THR A 197 -3.91 -1.38 -10.60
CA THR A 197 -2.46 -1.30 -10.78
C THR A 197 -1.79 -0.56 -9.62
N LEU A 198 -0.48 -0.76 -9.45
CA LEU A 198 0.32 -0.01 -8.49
C LEU A 198 0.22 1.50 -8.72
N HIS A 199 0.24 1.93 -9.98
CA HIS A 199 0.11 3.33 -10.36
C HIS A 199 -1.26 3.90 -9.97
N GLU A 200 -2.35 3.22 -10.31
CA GLU A 200 -3.70 3.62 -9.92
C GLU A 200 -3.87 3.70 -8.40
N ALA A 201 -3.41 2.67 -7.68
CA ALA A 201 -3.48 2.64 -6.21
C ALA A 201 -2.72 3.81 -5.58
N TYR A 202 -1.51 4.11 -6.10
CA TYR A 202 -0.72 5.25 -5.65
C TYR A 202 -1.40 6.59 -5.94
N GLN A 203 -1.84 6.83 -7.18
CA GLN A 203 -2.50 8.07 -7.57
C GLN A 203 -3.76 8.32 -6.73
N PHE A 204 -4.54 7.28 -6.47
CA PHE A 204 -5.71 7.36 -5.61
C PHE A 204 -5.34 7.72 -4.17
N ALA A 205 -4.39 6.99 -3.57
CA ALA A 205 -3.95 7.22 -2.21
C ALA A 205 -3.36 8.62 -2.03
N PHE A 206 -2.55 9.09 -2.98
CA PHE A 206 -1.96 10.42 -2.99
C PHE A 206 -3.04 11.51 -2.99
N HIS A 207 -3.99 11.46 -3.92
CA HIS A 207 -5.02 12.51 -4.04
C HIS A 207 -5.95 12.58 -2.83
N GLU A 208 -6.43 11.45 -2.31
CA GLU A 208 -7.32 11.46 -1.15
C GLU A 208 -6.57 11.82 0.15
N THR A 209 -5.30 11.38 0.30
CA THR A 209 -4.46 11.79 1.43
C THR A 209 -4.26 13.29 1.43
N LEU A 210 -3.88 13.88 0.30
CA LEU A 210 -3.72 15.33 0.17
C LEU A 210 -5.03 16.08 0.46
N ALA A 211 -6.14 15.65 -0.17
CA ALA A 211 -7.45 16.28 0.03
C ALA A 211 -7.93 16.24 1.49
N ARG A 212 -7.55 15.19 2.24
CA ARG A 212 -7.95 15.04 3.64
C ARG A 212 -7.01 15.74 4.62
N THR A 213 -5.73 15.87 4.28
CA THR A 213 -4.69 16.48 5.12
C THR A 213 -4.52 17.98 4.89
N GLU A 214 -4.98 18.55 3.76
CA GLU A 214 -4.89 19.99 3.44
C GLU A 214 -5.35 20.90 4.59
N ARG A 215 -6.39 20.49 5.33
CA ARG A 215 -6.98 21.24 6.46
C ARG A 215 -6.69 20.62 7.83
N SER A 216 -5.80 19.63 7.89
CA SER A 216 -5.39 19.00 9.15
C SER A 216 -4.41 19.91 9.92
N GLN A 217 -4.29 19.70 11.22
CA GLN A 217 -3.32 20.44 12.04
C GLN A 217 -1.86 20.16 11.63
N GLY A 218 -1.58 19.00 11.01
CA GLY A 218 -0.26 18.65 10.49
C GLY A 218 0.07 19.22 9.10
N GLY A 219 -0.86 19.97 8.47
CA GLY A 219 -0.70 20.49 7.12
C GLY A 219 -0.89 19.43 6.01
N PRO A 220 -0.74 19.82 4.73
CA PRO A 220 -0.86 18.88 3.61
C PRO A 220 0.25 17.81 3.67
N GLN A 221 -0.11 16.57 3.34
CA GLN A 221 0.83 15.46 3.22
C GLN A 221 0.89 14.99 1.76
N HIS A 222 2.10 14.95 1.20
CA HIS A 222 2.36 14.47 -0.16
C HIS A 222 3.11 13.14 -0.10
N ALA A 223 2.48 12.05 -0.58
CA ALA A 223 3.18 10.78 -0.72
C ALA A 223 4.29 10.89 -1.79
N ALA A 224 5.41 10.20 -1.57
CA ALA A 224 6.55 10.15 -2.48
C ALA A 224 6.65 8.78 -3.16
N TYR A 225 7.14 8.75 -4.41
CA TYR A 225 7.15 7.55 -5.23
C TYR A 225 8.36 7.49 -6.16
N ASP A 226 9.10 6.37 -6.13
CA ASP A 226 10.17 6.03 -7.10
C ASP A 226 9.92 4.63 -7.67
N ILE A 227 9.99 4.52 -8.99
CA ILE A 227 9.88 3.26 -9.72
C ILE A 227 11.13 3.07 -10.56
N GLN A 228 11.74 1.90 -10.47
CA GLN A 228 12.72 1.42 -11.42
C GLN A 228 12.33 0.00 -11.84
N LEU A 229 11.44 -0.05 -12.82
CA LEU A 229 10.99 -1.28 -13.45
C LEU A 229 11.52 -1.32 -14.88
N ALA A 230 12.08 -2.47 -15.26
CA ALA A 230 12.43 -2.79 -16.63
C ALA A 230 11.42 -3.80 -17.18
N GLY A 231 11.03 -3.64 -18.46
CA GLY A 231 10.01 -4.45 -19.12
C GLY A 231 8.74 -3.66 -19.46
N SER A 232 7.80 -4.30 -20.15
CA SER A 232 6.52 -3.70 -20.57
C SER A 232 5.35 -4.26 -19.74
N GLY A 233 4.49 -3.35 -19.24
CA GLY A 233 3.23 -3.69 -18.58
C GLY A 233 3.08 -3.12 -17.16
N ASP A 234 1.83 -2.91 -16.75
CA ASP A 234 1.51 -2.38 -15.42
C ASP A 234 1.52 -3.48 -14.34
N LEU A 235 1.97 -3.11 -13.15
CA LEU A 235 2.01 -4.00 -11.99
C LEU A 235 0.63 -4.06 -11.32
N VAL A 236 -0.17 -5.06 -11.67
CA VAL A 236 -1.50 -5.27 -11.07
C VAL A 236 -1.36 -5.75 -9.63
N LEU A 237 -1.81 -4.95 -8.66
CA LEU A 237 -1.77 -5.32 -7.23
C LEU A 237 -2.99 -6.13 -6.80
N THR A 238 -4.18 -5.78 -7.29
CA THR A 238 -5.42 -6.50 -6.93
C THR A 238 -6.32 -6.74 -8.14
N ASP A 239 -7.10 -7.81 -8.08
CA ASP A 239 -8.05 -8.20 -9.11
C ASP A 239 -9.44 -8.45 -8.51
N LEU A 240 -10.34 -7.50 -8.71
CA LEU A 240 -11.70 -7.51 -8.17
C LEU A 240 -12.57 -8.61 -8.80
N ARG A 241 -12.16 -9.15 -9.95
CA ARG A 241 -12.90 -10.19 -10.68
C ARG A 241 -12.82 -11.52 -9.95
N THR A 242 -11.74 -11.74 -9.19
CA THR A 242 -11.55 -12.90 -8.32
C THR A 242 -12.40 -12.85 -7.05
N SER A 243 -12.90 -11.67 -6.67
CA SER A 243 -13.70 -11.48 -5.48
C SER A 243 -15.08 -12.13 -5.60
N ARG A 244 -15.47 -12.89 -4.57
CA ARG A 244 -16.78 -13.54 -4.47
C ARG A 244 -17.90 -12.59 -4.05
N VAL A 245 -17.57 -11.41 -3.52
CA VAL A 245 -18.56 -10.40 -3.09
C VAL A 245 -18.13 -9.05 -3.62
N ARG A 246 -19.03 -8.43 -4.41
CA ARG A 246 -18.78 -7.12 -4.99
C ARG A 246 -19.87 -6.16 -4.59
N LEU A 247 -19.48 -5.03 -4.00
CA LEU A 247 -20.36 -3.88 -3.85
C LEU A 247 -20.33 -3.12 -5.18
N THR A 248 -21.50 -2.99 -5.80
CA THR A 248 -21.65 -2.17 -7.00
C THR A 248 -22.39 -0.90 -6.62
N VAL A 249 -21.80 0.24 -6.93
CA VAL A 249 -22.46 1.53 -6.80
C VAL A 249 -22.90 2.00 -8.19
N ALA A 250 -24.20 2.24 -8.34
CA ALA A 250 -24.83 2.62 -9.59
C ALA A 250 -24.35 3.99 -10.10
N GLU A 251 -24.59 4.28 -11.38
CA GLU A 251 -24.05 5.47 -12.07
C GLU A 251 -24.61 6.79 -11.55
N ASP A 252 -25.89 6.77 -11.16
CA ASP A 252 -26.68 7.87 -10.63
C ASP A 252 -26.31 8.26 -9.19
N VAL A 253 -25.71 7.35 -8.43
CA VAL A 253 -25.20 7.65 -7.08
C VAL A 253 -23.96 8.53 -7.18
N GLN A 254 -23.97 9.70 -6.56
CA GLN A 254 -22.82 10.60 -6.50
C GLN A 254 -22.60 11.13 -5.09
N GLY A 255 -21.39 11.62 -4.82
CA GLY A 255 -21.03 12.18 -3.52
C GLY A 255 -20.00 11.34 -2.79
N ARG A 256 -19.82 11.64 -1.51
CA ARG A 256 -18.86 10.94 -0.66
C ARG A 256 -19.53 9.71 -0.07
N LEU A 257 -18.95 8.55 -0.35
CA LEU A 257 -19.44 7.24 0.07
C LEU A 257 -18.62 6.75 1.24
N PHE A 258 -19.30 6.24 2.27
CA PHE A 258 -18.67 5.64 3.45
C PHE A 258 -19.15 4.20 3.58
N VAL A 259 -18.20 3.27 3.69
CA VAL A 259 -18.47 1.87 3.95
C VAL A 259 -17.95 1.51 5.33
N ARG A 260 -18.84 0.94 6.15
CA ARG A 260 -18.53 0.48 7.50
C ARG A 260 -18.75 -1.02 7.65
N ASP A 261 -17.91 -1.64 8.47
CA ASP A 261 -18.07 -3.04 8.86
C ASP A 261 -19.09 -3.21 9.99
N TRP A 262 -19.25 -4.44 10.48
CA TRP A 262 -20.16 -4.77 11.58
C TRP A 262 -19.72 -4.19 12.93
N GLY A 263 -18.42 -3.90 13.10
CA GLY A 263 -17.89 -3.21 14.26
C GLY A 263 -18.04 -1.69 14.19
N ASN A 264 -18.77 -1.18 13.17
CA ASN A 264 -18.94 0.25 12.88
C ASN A 264 -17.63 0.98 12.53
N GLN A 265 -16.56 0.25 12.21
CA GLN A 265 -15.29 0.83 11.77
C GLN A 265 -15.40 1.31 10.32
N LEU A 266 -14.81 2.46 10.00
CA LEU A 266 -14.77 2.98 8.63
C LEU A 266 -13.72 2.20 7.83
N VAL A 267 -14.18 1.36 6.91
CA VAL A 267 -13.31 0.43 6.16
C VAL A 267 -13.01 0.88 4.74
N ALA A 268 -13.78 1.82 4.20
CA ALA A 268 -13.49 2.50 2.94
C ALA A 268 -14.28 3.80 2.80
N GLU A 269 -13.65 4.80 2.19
CA GLU A 269 -14.25 6.08 1.84
C GLU A 269 -13.82 6.53 0.43
N LEU A 270 -14.76 7.06 -0.36
CA LEU A 270 -14.47 7.53 -1.73
C LEU A 270 -15.37 8.69 -2.12
N GLN A 271 -14.79 9.66 -2.82
CA GLN A 271 -15.56 10.60 -3.62
C GLN A 271 -15.98 9.97 -4.96
N LYS A 272 -17.27 9.65 -5.13
CA LYS A 272 -17.81 9.12 -6.39
C LYS A 272 -18.34 10.27 -7.27
N PRO A 273 -17.76 10.53 -8.46
CA PRO A 273 -18.35 11.42 -9.44
C PRO A 273 -19.59 10.78 -10.10
N ALA A 274 -20.50 11.62 -10.61
CA ALA A 274 -21.65 11.15 -11.37
C ALA A 274 -21.24 10.44 -12.67
N GLY A 275 -22.12 9.57 -13.19
CA GLY A 275 -21.99 9.00 -14.54
C GLY A 275 -20.94 7.90 -14.69
N ARG A 276 -20.34 7.41 -13.60
CA ARG A 276 -19.48 6.22 -13.62
C ARG A 276 -19.92 5.20 -12.60
N ARG A 277 -20.11 3.96 -13.04
CA ARG A 277 -20.32 2.81 -12.17
C ARG A 277 -19.02 2.49 -11.43
N ARG A 278 -19.11 2.16 -10.13
CA ARG A 278 -17.95 1.75 -9.33
C ARG A 278 -18.19 0.36 -8.74
N ARG A 279 -17.15 -0.47 -8.72
CA ARG A 279 -17.19 -1.84 -8.17
C ARG A 279 -16.09 -2.02 -7.14
N TRP A 280 -16.45 -2.51 -5.96
CA TRP A 280 -15.50 -2.79 -4.88
C TRP A 280 -15.53 -4.25 -4.46
N GLY A 281 -14.36 -4.82 -4.17
CA GLY A 281 -14.19 -6.20 -3.74
C GLY A 281 -14.19 -6.33 -2.21
N TRP A 282 -14.94 -7.31 -1.72
CA TRP A 282 -15.10 -7.57 -0.27
C TRP A 282 -15.15 -9.07 0.03
N ARG A 283 -14.99 -9.40 1.32
CA ARG A 283 -15.28 -10.73 1.84
C ARG A 283 -16.75 -10.83 2.27
N ARG A 284 -17.35 -12.03 2.20
CA ARG A 284 -18.71 -12.28 2.69
C ARG A 284 -18.82 -11.86 4.15
N GLY A 285 -19.89 -11.12 4.48
CA GLY A 285 -20.16 -10.64 5.82
C GLY A 285 -19.28 -9.47 6.29
N ALA A 286 -18.45 -8.87 5.44
CA ALA A 286 -17.54 -7.79 5.85
C ALA A 286 -18.20 -6.39 5.93
N ILE A 287 -19.37 -6.20 5.31
CA ILE A 287 -20.02 -4.89 5.21
C ILE A 287 -21.36 -4.91 5.93
N ARG A 288 -21.62 -3.87 6.72
CA ARG A 288 -22.92 -3.63 7.34
C ARG A 288 -23.75 -2.61 6.56
N SER A 289 -23.15 -1.49 6.15
CA SER A 289 -23.88 -0.41 5.50
C SER A 289 -22.99 0.47 4.63
N CYS A 290 -23.56 0.97 3.54
CA CYS A 290 -22.97 1.97 2.66
C CYS A 290 -23.88 3.19 2.64
N TRP A 291 -23.36 4.37 2.96
CA TRP A 291 -24.12 5.63 2.95
C TRP A 291 -23.45 6.63 2.03
N SER A 292 -24.25 7.38 1.27
CA SER A 292 -23.81 8.50 0.46
C SER A 292 -24.27 9.80 1.10
N VAL A 293 -23.37 10.78 1.28
CA VAL A 293 -23.77 12.15 1.59
C VAL A 293 -24.00 12.87 0.25
N PRO A 294 -25.23 13.29 -0.08
CA PRO A 294 -25.47 14.10 -1.26
C PRO A 294 -24.70 15.42 -1.11
N ARG A 295 -24.04 15.89 -2.18
CA ARG A 295 -23.62 17.30 -2.20
C ARG A 295 -24.88 18.14 -2.13
N SER A 296 -25.13 18.78 -0.99
CA SER A 296 -26.12 19.86 -0.89
C SER A 296 -25.71 20.93 -1.89
N GLY A 297 -26.42 21.02 -3.01
CA GLY A 297 -26.23 22.10 -3.96
C GLY A 297 -26.50 23.42 -3.25
N SER A 298 -25.49 24.27 -3.12
CA SER A 298 -25.71 25.68 -2.85
C SER A 298 -26.41 26.27 -4.06
N ARG A 299 -27.75 26.29 -4.06
CA ARG A 299 -28.48 27.29 -4.82
C ARG A 299 -28.23 28.62 -4.11
N ARG A 300 -27.27 29.41 -4.60
CA ARG A 300 -27.36 30.85 -4.42
C ARG A 300 -28.47 31.31 -5.35
N SER A 301 -29.56 31.77 -4.73
CA SER A 301 -30.59 32.60 -5.35
C SER A 301 -29.98 33.83 -6.00
#